data_AF-A0A2P1M9G0-F1
#
_entry.id   AF-A0A2P1M9G0-F1
#
_cell.length_a   1.000
_cell.length_b   1.000
_cell.length_c   1.000
_cell.angle_alpha   90.00
_cell.angle_beta   90.00
_cell.angle_gamma   90.00
#
_symmetry.space_group_name_H-M   'P 1'
#
loop_
_entity.id
_entity.type
_entity.pdbx_description
1 polymer ?
#
loop_
_entity_poly.entity_id
_entity_poly.type
_entity_poly.pdbx_seq_one_letter_code
_entity_poly.pdbx_strand_id
1 'polypeptide(L)'
;MEEYGFDGVDIDLENGLNSTYMTEALTKLHEKAGDGLVLTMAPQTIDMQSPENEYFKTALATKDFLTVVNMQYYNSGSMLGCDGQVYAQGTVDFLTALACIQLENGLDASQVGIGVPASPKAAGGGYVEPSVVNDALDCLTRGTGCGSFKPEKTYPALRGAMTWSTNWDADTGNAWSNVVGPHVDDLP
;
A
#
# COMPACT_ATOMS: atom_id res chain seq x y z
N MET A 1 -4.27 2.26 -22.69
CA MET A 1 -2.80 2.15 -22.70
C MET A 1 -2.24 2.57 -24.04
N GLU A 2 -2.67 1.98 -25.17
CA GLU A 2 -2.12 2.31 -26.51
C GLU A 2 -2.28 3.80 -26.92
N GLU A 3 -3.48 4.37 -26.83
CA GLU A 3 -3.73 5.75 -27.29
C GLU A 3 -2.96 6.81 -26.49
N TYR A 4 -2.91 6.64 -25.16
CA TYR A 4 -2.37 7.65 -24.23
C TYR A 4 -0.99 7.30 -23.67
N GLY A 5 -0.43 6.15 -24.04
CA GLY A 5 0.89 5.70 -23.59
C GLY A 5 0.99 5.38 -22.10
N PHE A 6 -0.10 4.97 -21.44
CA PHE A 6 -0.03 4.53 -20.04
C PHE A 6 0.76 3.22 -19.90
N ASP A 7 1.69 3.18 -18.95
CA ASP A 7 2.53 2.01 -18.64
C ASP A 7 1.74 0.85 -18.00
N GLY A 8 0.54 1.12 -17.50
CA GLY A 8 -0.31 0.08 -16.94
C GLY A 8 -1.61 0.58 -16.34
N VAL A 9 -2.02 -0.05 -15.23
CA VAL A 9 -3.32 0.15 -14.60
C VAL A 9 -3.22 0.02 -13.08
N ASP A 10 -3.99 0.86 -12.38
CA ASP A 10 -4.23 0.76 -10.95
C ASP A 10 -5.67 0.27 -10.69
N ILE A 11 -5.83 -0.67 -9.76
CA ILE A 11 -7.14 -1.24 -9.40
C ILE A 11 -7.60 -0.65 -8.06
N ASP A 12 -8.56 0.26 -8.16
CA ASP A 12 -9.13 1.04 -7.04
C ASP A 12 -10.68 0.97 -7.03
N LEU A 13 -11.21 -0.25 -7.09
CA LEU A 13 -12.66 -0.50 -7.12
C LEU A 13 -13.21 -0.74 -5.71
N GLU A 14 -13.92 0.24 -5.15
CA GLU A 14 -14.46 0.16 -3.78
C GLU A 14 -15.90 -0.37 -3.69
N ASN A 15 -16.52 -0.68 -4.83
CA ASN A 15 -17.89 -1.19 -4.92
C ASN A 15 -17.98 -2.73 -4.93
N GLY A 16 -16.90 -3.39 -4.50
CA GLY A 16 -16.73 -4.84 -4.48
C GLY A 16 -15.89 -5.36 -5.64
N LEU A 17 -15.08 -6.38 -5.35
CA LEU A 17 -14.22 -7.07 -6.31
C LEU A 17 -14.56 -8.57 -6.30
N ASN A 18 -14.53 -9.21 -7.48
CA ASN A 18 -14.60 -10.66 -7.60
C ASN A 18 -13.27 -11.18 -8.15
N SER A 19 -12.54 -11.93 -7.33
CA SER A 19 -11.17 -12.36 -7.63
C SER A 19 -11.07 -13.30 -8.82
N THR A 20 -12.11 -14.10 -9.09
CA THR A 20 -12.13 -14.99 -10.26
C THR A 20 -12.05 -14.18 -11.56
N TYR A 21 -12.97 -13.23 -11.72
CA TYR A 21 -13.08 -12.46 -12.96
C TYR A 21 -12.04 -11.35 -13.06
N MET A 22 -11.64 -10.76 -11.93
CA MET A 22 -10.58 -9.75 -11.92
C MET A 22 -9.23 -10.37 -12.31
N THR A 23 -8.90 -11.54 -11.75
CA THR A 23 -7.67 -12.26 -12.12
C THR A 23 -7.67 -12.59 -13.62
N GLU A 24 -8.78 -13.12 -14.15
CA GLU A 24 -8.89 -13.43 -15.58
C GLU A 24 -8.67 -12.19 -16.47
N ALA A 25 -9.25 -11.05 -16.08
CA ALA A 25 -9.12 -9.79 -16.81
C ALA A 25 -7.67 -9.26 -16.76
N LEU A 26 -7.03 -9.28 -15.59
CA LEU A 26 -5.66 -8.80 -15.41
C LEU A 26 -4.65 -9.68 -16.13
N THR A 27 -4.81 -11.01 -16.11
CA THR A 27 -3.95 -11.92 -16.89
C THR A 27 -4.07 -11.65 -18.38
N LYS A 28 -5.29 -11.49 -18.92
CA LYS A 28 -5.49 -11.15 -20.33
C LYS A 28 -4.93 -9.77 -20.71
N LEU A 29 -4.94 -8.82 -19.77
CA LEU A 29 -4.32 -7.51 -19.97
C LEU A 29 -2.79 -7.64 -20.03
N HIS A 30 -2.20 -8.38 -19.10
CA HIS A 30 -0.77 -8.65 -19.06
C HIS A 30 -0.29 -9.37 -20.33
N GLU A 31 -1.03 -10.37 -20.82
CA GLU A 31 -0.73 -11.05 -22.10
C GLU A 31 -0.69 -10.08 -23.30
N LYS A 32 -1.44 -8.97 -23.25
CA LYS A 32 -1.46 -7.95 -24.30
C LYS A 32 -0.39 -6.89 -24.12
N ALA A 33 -0.15 -6.47 -22.89
CA ALA A 33 0.78 -5.39 -22.55
C ALA A 33 2.24 -5.87 -22.43
N GLY A 34 2.45 -7.16 -22.13
CA GLY A 34 3.76 -7.77 -21.88
C GLY A 34 4.32 -7.48 -20.49
N ASP A 35 5.58 -7.87 -20.29
CA ASP A 35 6.31 -7.79 -19.01
C ASP A 35 6.59 -6.36 -18.53
N GLY A 36 6.37 -5.36 -19.38
CA GLY A 36 6.45 -3.95 -19.01
C GLY A 36 5.21 -3.41 -18.30
N LEU A 37 4.15 -4.21 -18.13
CA LEU A 37 2.91 -3.77 -17.48
C LEU A 37 3.17 -3.34 -16.03
N VAL A 38 2.83 -2.10 -15.71
CA VAL A 38 2.74 -1.63 -14.32
C VAL A 38 1.35 -1.94 -13.76
N LEU A 39 1.25 -2.98 -12.94
CA LEU A 39 0.01 -3.33 -12.26
C LEU A 39 0.08 -2.92 -10.79
N THR A 40 -0.78 -1.99 -10.38
CA THR A 40 -0.93 -1.61 -8.98
C THR A 40 -2.36 -1.83 -8.49
N MET A 41 -2.52 -1.87 -7.16
CA MET A 41 -3.82 -1.96 -6.52
C MET A 41 -3.86 -1.02 -5.31
N ALA A 42 -5.01 -0.41 -5.05
CA ALA A 42 -5.26 0.46 -3.91
C ALA A 42 -6.44 -0.04 -3.04
N PRO A 43 -6.40 -1.28 -2.52
CA PRO A 43 -7.48 -1.81 -1.70
C PRO A 43 -7.68 -1.01 -0.41
N GLN A 44 -8.91 -0.98 0.11
CA GLN A 44 -9.16 -0.49 1.47
C GLN A 44 -8.60 -1.48 2.50
N THR A 45 -8.46 -1.07 3.77
CA THR A 45 -7.90 -1.99 4.78
C THR A 45 -8.72 -3.27 4.98
N ILE A 46 -10.05 -3.20 4.82
CA ILE A 46 -10.95 -4.37 4.95
C ILE A 46 -10.69 -5.45 3.89
N ASP A 47 -10.10 -5.06 2.76
CA ASP A 47 -9.89 -5.89 1.60
C ASP A 47 -8.60 -6.71 1.68
N MET A 48 -7.76 -6.46 2.70
CA MET A 48 -6.45 -7.08 2.89
C MET A 48 -6.25 -7.70 4.28
N GLN A 49 -7.30 -7.80 5.11
CA GLN A 49 -7.21 -8.39 6.47
C GLN A 49 -6.85 -9.89 6.47
N SER A 50 -7.08 -10.60 5.37
CA SER A 50 -6.80 -12.03 5.21
C SER A 50 -6.57 -12.38 3.74
N PRO A 51 -5.74 -13.40 3.43
CA PRO A 51 -5.62 -13.96 2.07
C PRO A 51 -6.93 -14.47 1.47
N GLU A 52 -7.97 -14.61 2.27
CA GLU A 52 -9.30 -15.00 1.82
C GLU A 52 -10.14 -13.84 1.25
N ASN A 53 -9.74 -12.59 1.49
CA ASN A 53 -10.41 -11.42 0.94
C ASN A 53 -10.20 -11.32 -0.59
N GLU A 54 -11.22 -10.88 -1.33
CA GLU A 54 -11.21 -10.93 -2.80
C GLU A 54 -10.07 -10.11 -3.45
N TYR A 55 -9.75 -8.94 -2.90
CA TYR A 55 -8.59 -8.16 -3.35
C TYR A 55 -7.27 -8.88 -3.09
N PHE A 56 -7.08 -9.40 -1.87
CA PHE A 56 -5.86 -10.12 -1.54
C PHE A 56 -5.72 -11.40 -2.38
N LYS A 57 -6.81 -12.15 -2.61
CA LYS A 57 -6.85 -13.27 -3.57
C LYS A 57 -6.38 -12.86 -4.95
N THR A 58 -6.85 -11.71 -5.44
CA THR A 58 -6.44 -11.17 -6.75
C THR A 58 -4.96 -10.83 -6.76
N ALA A 59 -4.47 -10.11 -5.74
CA ALA A 59 -3.06 -9.73 -5.63
C ALA A 59 -2.14 -10.97 -5.61
N LEU A 60 -2.51 -12.03 -4.88
CA LEU A 60 -1.78 -13.29 -4.86
C LEU A 60 -1.87 -14.05 -6.19
N ALA A 61 -3.03 -14.04 -6.84
CA ALA A 61 -3.22 -14.72 -8.12
C ALA A 61 -2.50 -14.02 -9.29
N THR A 62 -2.27 -12.71 -9.19
CA THR A 62 -1.49 -11.92 -10.15
C THR A 62 -0.07 -11.63 -9.67
N LYS A 63 0.40 -12.32 -8.62
CA LYS A 63 1.67 -12.00 -7.95
C LYS A 63 2.85 -11.92 -8.94
N ASP A 64 2.89 -12.79 -9.94
CA ASP A 64 4.00 -12.89 -10.89
C ASP A 64 4.20 -11.61 -11.74
N PHE A 65 3.17 -10.77 -11.89
CA PHE A 65 3.23 -9.52 -12.66
C PHE A 65 2.66 -8.30 -11.89
N LEU A 66 2.37 -8.47 -10.59
CA LEU A 66 1.94 -7.40 -9.71
C LEU A 66 3.15 -6.53 -9.33
N THR A 67 3.04 -5.23 -9.58
CA THR A 67 4.10 -4.26 -9.24
C THR A 67 4.07 -3.88 -7.77
N VAL A 68 2.92 -3.43 -7.25
CA VAL A 68 2.74 -3.05 -5.83
C VAL A 68 1.28 -2.93 -5.43
N VAL A 69 0.95 -3.36 -4.21
CA VAL A 69 -0.28 -3.03 -3.49
C VAL A 69 -0.01 -1.83 -2.59
N ASN A 70 -0.63 -0.70 -2.91
CA ASN A 70 -0.60 0.53 -2.11
C ASN A 70 -1.91 0.62 -1.32
N MET A 71 -2.07 -0.25 -0.32
CA MET A 71 -3.31 -0.29 0.48
C MET A 71 -3.60 1.08 1.09
N GLN A 72 -4.87 1.46 1.14
CA GLN A 72 -5.33 2.73 1.70
C GLN A 72 -5.40 2.63 3.23
N TYR A 73 -4.39 3.14 3.95
CA TYR A 73 -4.34 3.14 5.43
C TYR A 73 -5.14 4.28 6.06
N TYR A 74 -6.25 4.67 5.46
CA TYR A 74 -7.07 5.82 5.84
C TYR A 74 -8.55 5.58 5.56
N ASN A 75 -9.40 6.52 6.00
CA ASN A 75 -10.87 6.36 6.01
C ASN A 75 -11.32 5.03 6.62
N SER A 76 -10.52 4.50 7.54
CA SER A 76 -10.70 3.18 8.12
C SER A 76 -11.06 3.29 9.60
N GLY A 77 -11.83 2.32 10.07
CA GLY A 77 -11.95 2.09 11.50
C GLY A 77 -10.64 1.56 12.09
N SER A 78 -10.73 0.99 13.28
CA SER A 78 -9.64 0.15 13.76
C SER A 78 -9.64 -1.20 13.05
N MET A 79 -8.45 -1.77 12.89
CA MET A 79 -8.23 -3.05 12.21
C MET A 79 -7.31 -3.94 13.05
N LEU A 80 -7.33 -5.23 12.76
CA LEU A 80 -6.39 -6.16 13.40
C LEU A 80 -5.05 -6.10 12.68
N GLY A 81 -3.95 -6.10 13.42
CA GLY A 81 -2.61 -6.38 12.88
C GLY A 81 -2.39 -7.87 12.62
N CYS A 82 -1.23 -8.21 12.06
CA CYS A 82 -0.81 -9.60 11.87
C CYS A 82 -0.68 -10.39 13.19
N ASP A 83 -0.51 -9.69 14.32
CA ASP A 83 -0.47 -10.23 15.68
C ASP A 83 -1.86 -10.40 16.33
N GLY A 84 -2.92 -10.06 15.59
CA GLY A 84 -4.31 -10.12 16.06
C GLY A 84 -4.70 -9.00 17.05
N GLN A 85 -3.85 -8.01 17.31
CA GLN A 85 -4.19 -6.85 18.14
C GLN A 85 -4.89 -5.75 17.34
N VAL A 86 -5.65 -4.90 18.03
CA VAL A 86 -6.44 -3.82 17.40
C VAL A 86 -5.60 -2.55 17.31
N TYR A 87 -5.47 -2.01 16.10
CA TYR A 87 -4.77 -0.75 15.83
C TYR A 87 -5.73 0.27 15.21
N ALA A 88 -5.54 1.56 15.51
CA ALA A 88 -6.34 2.65 14.97
C ALA A 88 -5.55 3.44 13.92
N GLN A 89 -6.23 3.82 12.83
CA GLN A 89 -5.65 4.66 11.77
C GLN A 89 -5.02 5.94 12.33
N GLY A 90 -4.07 6.51 11.58
CA GLY A 90 -3.36 7.72 12.02
C GLY A 90 -2.19 7.45 12.97
N THR A 91 -1.67 6.22 13.02
CA THR A 91 -0.56 5.83 13.90
C THR A 91 0.47 5.00 13.15
N VAL A 92 1.75 5.07 13.56
CA VAL A 92 2.82 4.22 13.03
C VAL A 92 2.46 2.74 13.17
N ASP A 93 1.91 2.35 14.32
CA ASP A 93 1.54 0.97 14.61
C ASP A 93 0.49 0.44 13.63
N PHE A 94 -0.50 1.25 13.25
CA PHE A 94 -1.49 0.87 12.24
C PHE A 94 -0.86 0.62 10.88
N LEU A 95 0.09 1.48 10.46
CA LEU A 95 0.78 1.30 9.18
C LEU A 95 1.61 0.00 9.20
N THR A 96 2.41 -0.20 10.23
CA THR A 96 3.33 -1.33 10.32
C THR A 96 2.62 -2.66 10.57
N ALA A 97 1.61 -2.68 11.45
CA ALA A 97 0.92 -3.92 11.84
C ALA A 97 0.00 -4.45 10.73
N LEU A 98 -0.57 -3.57 9.90
CA LEU A 98 -1.37 -4.00 8.74
C LEU A 98 -0.49 -4.30 7.52
N ALA A 99 0.61 -3.57 7.29
CA ALA A 99 1.59 -3.95 6.26
C ALA A 99 2.15 -5.36 6.51
N CYS A 100 2.38 -5.70 7.79
CA CYS A 100 2.80 -7.03 8.21
C CYS A 100 1.89 -8.16 7.68
N ILE A 101 0.57 -7.95 7.63
CA ILE A 101 -0.37 -8.96 7.11
C ILE A 101 -0.01 -9.35 5.68
N GLN A 102 0.24 -8.35 4.83
CA GLN A 102 0.61 -8.56 3.42
C GLN A 102 1.97 -9.26 3.30
N LEU A 103 2.95 -8.78 4.07
CA LEU A 103 4.34 -9.25 4.08
C LEU A 103 4.51 -10.68 4.60
N GLU A 104 3.63 -11.12 5.51
CA GLU A 104 3.69 -12.46 6.10
C GLU A 104 2.78 -13.47 5.40
N ASN A 105 1.90 -13.01 4.52
CA ASN A 105 0.92 -13.87 3.84
C ASN A 105 1.07 -13.90 2.31
N GLY A 106 2.29 -13.70 1.81
CA GLY A 106 2.69 -14.19 0.49
C GLY A 106 3.09 -13.14 -0.53
N LEU A 107 2.83 -11.84 -0.30
CA LEU A 107 3.38 -10.79 -1.15
C LEU A 107 4.86 -10.60 -0.86
N ASP A 108 5.65 -10.34 -1.91
CA ASP A 108 7.04 -9.95 -1.71
C ASP A 108 7.10 -8.53 -1.15
N ALA A 109 8.16 -8.19 -0.39
CA ALA A 109 8.29 -6.84 0.19
C ALA A 109 8.20 -5.74 -0.89
N SER A 110 8.76 -6.00 -2.07
CA SER A 110 8.71 -5.06 -3.20
C SER A 110 7.32 -4.88 -3.81
N GLN A 111 6.33 -5.66 -3.36
CA GLN A 111 4.93 -5.57 -3.77
C GLN A 111 4.04 -4.94 -2.71
N VAL A 112 4.62 -4.41 -1.61
CA VAL A 112 3.86 -3.77 -0.53
C VAL A 112 4.29 -2.31 -0.39
N GLY A 113 3.32 -1.40 -0.44
CA GLY A 113 3.50 0.03 -0.23
C GLY A 113 2.49 0.61 0.76
N ILE A 114 2.85 1.74 1.37
CA ILE A 114 2.05 2.42 2.40
C ILE A 114 1.27 3.58 1.78
N GLY A 115 -0.05 3.42 1.59
CA GLY A 115 -0.94 4.48 1.09
C GLY A 115 -1.52 5.36 2.20
N VAL A 116 -1.20 6.67 2.21
CA VAL A 116 -1.69 7.62 3.23
C VAL A 116 -2.21 8.93 2.62
N PRO A 117 -3.08 9.68 3.31
CA PRO A 117 -3.54 10.99 2.84
C PRO A 117 -2.39 12.00 2.80
N ALA A 118 -2.30 12.79 1.73
CA ALA A 118 -1.25 13.82 1.58
C ALA A 118 -1.41 14.98 2.57
N SER A 119 -2.64 15.20 3.05
CA SER A 119 -2.98 16.23 4.01
C SER A 119 -4.22 15.84 4.82
N PRO A 120 -4.51 16.54 5.95
CA PRO A 120 -5.74 16.31 6.71
C PRO A 120 -7.03 16.51 5.91
N LYS A 121 -7.00 17.24 4.79
CA LYS A 121 -8.18 17.47 3.93
C LYS A 121 -8.41 16.34 2.93
N ALA A 122 -7.39 15.50 2.70
CA ALA A 122 -7.44 14.49 1.64
C ALA A 122 -8.27 13.25 2.01
N ALA A 123 -8.57 13.06 3.29
CA ALA A 123 -9.40 11.98 3.80
C ALA A 123 -10.25 12.43 5.00
N GLY A 124 -11.32 11.70 5.30
CA GLY A 124 -12.15 11.91 6.50
C GLY A 124 -11.46 11.48 7.80
N GLY A 125 -10.40 10.67 7.71
CA GLY A 125 -9.54 10.29 8.83
C GLY A 125 -8.33 9.47 8.35
N GLY A 126 -7.33 9.31 9.22
CA GLY A 126 -6.15 8.48 8.94
C GLY A 126 -4.92 9.24 8.41
N TYR A 127 -4.99 10.57 8.28
CA TYR A 127 -3.79 11.38 8.03
C TYR A 127 -2.75 11.17 9.15
N VAL A 128 -1.48 11.11 8.74
CA VAL A 128 -0.32 11.14 9.62
C VAL A 128 0.68 12.16 9.10
N GLU A 129 1.49 12.72 10.00
CA GLU A 129 2.61 13.56 9.58
C GLU A 129 3.60 12.76 8.73
N PRO A 130 4.29 13.37 7.74
CA PRO A 130 5.26 12.68 6.89
C PRO A 130 6.35 11.92 7.67
N SER A 131 6.76 12.43 8.84
CA SER A 131 7.71 11.74 9.72
C SER A 131 7.20 10.38 10.21
N VAL A 132 5.89 10.24 10.44
CA VAL A 132 5.28 8.96 10.86
C VAL A 132 5.29 7.94 9.73
N VAL A 133 5.19 8.39 8.47
CA VAL A 133 5.36 7.52 7.31
C VAL A 133 6.80 7.02 7.26
N ASN A 134 7.77 7.91 7.43
CA ASN A 134 9.20 7.56 7.47
C ASN A 134 9.52 6.60 8.63
N ASP A 135 8.96 6.82 9.81
CA ASP A 135 9.08 5.93 10.97
C ASP A 135 8.51 4.52 10.67
N ALA A 136 7.37 4.43 9.97
CA ALA A 136 6.80 3.15 9.56
C ALA A 136 7.69 2.42 8.53
N LEU A 137 8.21 3.16 7.54
CA LEU A 137 9.14 2.63 6.55
C LEU A 137 10.43 2.13 7.21
N ASP A 138 11.01 2.90 8.13
CA ASP A 138 12.19 2.50 8.90
C ASP A 138 11.90 1.28 9.79
N CYS A 139 10.70 1.20 10.37
CA CYS A 139 10.35 0.08 11.23
C CYS A 139 10.31 -1.21 10.44
N LEU A 140 9.69 -1.18 9.26
CA LEU A 140 9.59 -2.34 8.39
C LEU A 140 10.93 -2.69 7.73
N THR A 141 11.70 -1.71 7.25
CA THR A 141 12.92 -1.98 6.46
C THR A 141 14.18 -2.15 7.29
N ARG A 142 14.29 -1.45 8.42
CA ARG A 142 15.50 -1.34 9.28
C ARG A 142 15.27 -1.80 10.71
N GLY A 143 14.02 -1.92 11.16
CA GLY A 143 13.67 -2.29 12.53
C GLY A 143 13.81 -1.14 13.55
N THR A 144 13.84 0.10 13.07
CA THR A 144 13.98 1.35 13.85
C THR A 144 12.75 2.25 13.66
N GLY A 145 12.45 3.19 14.57
CA GLY A 145 11.26 4.05 14.41
C GLY A 145 9.92 3.34 14.64
N CYS A 146 9.93 2.08 15.10
CA CYS A 146 8.71 1.36 15.46
C CYS A 146 7.97 1.99 16.65
N GLY A 147 6.65 1.84 16.66
CA GLY A 147 5.82 2.12 17.82
C GLY A 147 5.79 0.95 18.82
N SER A 148 4.61 0.63 19.33
CA SER A 148 4.43 -0.54 20.20
C SER A 148 4.45 -1.86 19.42
N PHE A 149 4.00 -1.84 18.16
CA PHE A 149 4.14 -2.96 17.26
C PHE A 149 5.57 -3.02 16.72
N LYS A 150 6.16 -4.21 16.71
CA LYS A 150 7.46 -4.46 16.09
C LYS A 150 7.38 -5.73 15.24
N PRO A 151 7.68 -5.66 13.93
CA PRO A 151 7.69 -6.86 13.09
C PRO A 151 8.82 -7.81 13.54
N GLU A 152 8.59 -9.11 13.41
CA GLU A 152 9.56 -10.15 13.85
C GLU A 152 10.87 -10.13 13.04
N LYS A 153 10.82 -9.59 11.82
CA LYS A 153 11.95 -9.44 10.91
C LYS A 153 11.83 -8.13 10.12
N THR A 154 12.93 -7.72 9.50
CA THR A 154 12.96 -6.58 8.58
C THR A 154 12.68 -6.99 7.14
N TYR A 155 12.19 -6.05 6.35
CA TYR A 155 11.80 -6.19 4.95
C TYR A 155 12.52 -5.10 4.11
N PRO A 156 13.83 -5.22 3.86
CA PRO A 156 14.61 -4.15 3.21
C PRO A 156 14.06 -3.75 1.84
N ALA A 157 13.57 -4.71 1.07
CA ALA A 157 13.01 -4.49 -0.26
C ALA A 157 11.57 -3.93 -0.28
N LEU A 158 11.08 -3.36 0.82
CA LEU A 158 9.75 -2.73 0.85
C LEU A 158 9.65 -1.65 -0.23
N ARG A 159 8.53 -1.58 -0.98
CA ARG A 159 8.45 -0.72 -2.16
C ARG A 159 8.58 0.77 -1.85
N GLY A 160 7.91 1.22 -0.78
CA GLY A 160 7.83 2.64 -0.44
C GLY A 160 6.41 3.06 -0.03
N ALA A 161 6.00 4.25 -0.47
CA ALA A 161 4.75 4.89 -0.07
C ALA A 161 3.95 5.43 -1.27
N MET A 162 2.64 5.58 -1.05
CA MET A 162 1.68 6.17 -1.96
C MET A 162 0.89 7.25 -1.22
N THR A 163 0.41 8.26 -1.94
CA THR A 163 -0.47 9.25 -1.33
C THR A 163 -1.67 9.61 -2.18
N TRP A 164 -2.81 9.77 -1.51
CA TRP A 164 -3.96 10.50 -2.04
C TRP A 164 -3.91 11.94 -1.54
N SER A 165 -3.62 12.94 -2.37
CA SER A 165 -3.20 12.87 -3.77
C SER A 165 -2.16 13.95 -4.05
N THR A 166 -1.55 13.94 -5.23
CA THR A 166 -0.62 14.99 -5.67
C THR A 166 -1.26 16.38 -5.65
N ASN A 167 -2.56 16.51 -5.94
CA ASN A 167 -3.28 17.78 -5.84
C ASN A 167 -3.39 18.28 -4.39
N TRP A 168 -3.68 17.38 -3.46
CA TRP A 168 -3.76 17.72 -2.03
C TRP A 168 -2.39 18.02 -1.42
N ASP A 169 -1.33 17.35 -1.89
CA ASP A 169 0.05 17.66 -1.51
C ASP A 169 0.46 19.05 -2.04
N ALA A 170 0.11 19.36 -3.30
CA ALA A 170 0.36 20.68 -3.87
C ALA A 170 -0.39 21.81 -3.11
N ASP A 171 -1.62 21.59 -2.65
CA ASP A 171 -2.38 22.55 -1.81
C ASP A 171 -1.66 22.87 -0.49
N THR A 172 -0.82 21.94 0.01
CA THR A 172 -0.01 22.12 1.22
C THR A 172 1.45 22.46 0.94
N GLY A 173 1.80 22.80 -0.31
CA GLY A 173 3.16 23.19 -0.68
C GLY A 173 4.13 22.02 -0.80
N ASN A 174 3.64 20.85 -1.23
CA ASN A 174 4.38 19.60 -1.39
C ASN A 174 4.99 19.09 -0.07
N ALA A 175 4.32 19.36 1.05
CA ALA A 175 4.86 19.05 2.39
C ALA A 175 5.06 17.54 2.60
N TRP A 176 4.23 16.71 1.97
CA TRP A 176 4.34 15.25 2.06
C TRP A 176 5.45 14.73 1.15
N SER A 177 5.42 15.04 -0.14
CA SER A 177 6.40 14.50 -1.10
C SER A 177 7.83 14.97 -0.86
N ASN A 178 8.02 16.21 -0.37
CA ASN A 178 9.34 16.73 -0.02
C ASN A 178 10.01 16.00 1.16
N VAL A 179 9.24 15.28 1.98
CA VAL A 179 9.74 14.56 3.15
C VAL A 179 9.75 13.04 2.93
N VAL A 180 8.67 12.48 2.37
CA VAL A 180 8.56 11.04 2.17
C VAL A 180 9.36 10.57 0.95
N GLY A 181 9.36 11.34 -0.15
CA GLY A 181 10.05 10.97 -1.39
C GLY A 181 11.55 10.70 -1.18
N PRO A 182 12.33 11.68 -0.65
CA PRO A 182 13.75 11.48 -0.39
C PRO A 182 14.04 10.36 0.62
N HIS A 183 13.12 10.08 1.56
CA HIS A 183 13.29 8.99 2.52
C HIS A 183 13.08 7.62 1.86
N VAL A 184 12.10 7.50 0.95
CA VAL A 184 11.89 6.30 0.13
C VAL A 184 13.11 6.03 -0.76
N ASP A 185 13.70 7.06 -1.37
CA ASP A 185 14.90 6.94 -2.21
C ASP A 185 16.16 6.49 -1.44
N ASP A 186 16.17 6.63 -0.10
CA ASP A 186 17.27 6.24 0.78
C ASP A 186 17.05 4.85 1.45
N LEU A 187 15.93 4.18 1.17
CA LEU A 187 15.68 2.83 1.71
C LEU A 187 16.78 1.83 1.28
N PRO A 188 17.09 0.84 2.14
CA PRO A 188 18.23 -0.07 1.97
C PRO A 188 18.14 -1.04 0.78
#